data_AF-A0A838TRA3-F1
#
_entry.id   AF-A0A838TRA3-F1
#
_cell.length_a   1.000
_cell.length_b   1.000
_cell.length_c   1.000
_cell.angle_alpha   90.00
_cell.angle_beta   90.00
_cell.angle_gamma   90.00
#
_symmetry.space_group_name_H-M   'P 1'
#
loop_
_entity.id
_entity.type
_entity.pdbx_description
1 polymer ?
#
loop_
_entity_poly.entity_id
_entity_poly.type
_entity_poly.pdbx_seq_one_letter_code
_entity_poly.pdbx_strand_id
1 'polypeptide(L)'
;MVEKFTFGIIGSGSWGTALAKILTDNKNKINWWIRNETSIKHLQSRHNNPQYLSSVFFDTSLLQPTTNVSDVIKNSDCIIIAVPSAYAVNT
;
A
#
# COMPACT_ATOMS: atom_id res chain seq x y z
N MET A 1 -0.94 15.43 21.16
CA MET A 1 -0.33 15.21 19.83
C MET A 1 -1.47 15.08 18.84
N VAL A 2 -1.44 15.80 17.71
CA VAL A 2 -2.46 15.62 16.65
C VAL A 2 -2.16 14.28 15.98
N GLU A 3 -3.11 13.35 15.97
CA GLU A 3 -2.98 12.12 15.20
C GLU A 3 -2.79 12.47 13.72
N LYS A 4 -1.75 11.90 13.11
CA LYS A 4 -1.40 12.18 11.72
C LYS A 4 -2.33 11.34 10.84
N PHE A 5 -3.08 12.01 9.96
CA PHE A 5 -3.99 11.37 9.01
C PHE A 5 -3.28 10.25 8.22
N THR A 6 -3.86 9.05 8.24
CA THR A 6 -3.27 7.83 7.69
C THR A 6 -4.13 7.26 6.56
N PHE A 7 -3.50 6.99 5.42
CA PHE A 7 -4.17 6.44 4.26
C PHE A 7 -4.06 4.91 4.25
N GLY A 8 -5.14 4.24 3.82
CA GLY A 8 -5.19 2.82 3.55
C GLY A 8 -5.34 2.59 2.05
N ILE A 9 -4.50 1.74 1.45
CA ILE A 9 -4.62 1.37 0.04
C ILE A 9 -4.98 -0.11 -0.04
N ILE A 10 -6.10 -0.41 -0.71
CA ILE A 10 -6.53 -1.77 -0.99
C ILE A 10 -6.20 -2.07 -2.46
N GLY A 11 -5.07 -2.72 -2.68
CA GLY A 11 -4.63 -3.15 -4.02
C GLY A 11 -3.18 -2.74 -4.32
N SER A 12 -2.40 -3.69 -4.83
CA SER A 12 -0.96 -3.53 -5.07
C SER A 12 -0.56 -3.63 -6.56
N GLY A 13 -1.51 -3.39 -7.47
CA GLY A 13 -1.26 -3.30 -8.91
C GLY A 13 -0.56 -1.99 -9.31
N SER A 14 -0.40 -1.74 -10.62
CA SER A 14 0.27 -0.53 -11.12
C SER A 14 -0.28 0.76 -10.52
N TRP A 15 -1.62 0.92 -10.49
CA TRP A 15 -2.24 2.15 -10.00
C TRP A 15 -2.12 2.31 -8.48
N GLY A 16 -2.40 1.24 -7.71
CA GLY A 16 -2.20 1.26 -6.26
C GLY A 16 -0.75 1.56 -5.86
N THR A 17 0.22 1.04 -6.62
CA THR A 17 1.66 1.32 -6.42
C THR A 17 2.02 2.78 -6.74
N ALA A 18 1.45 3.36 -7.80
CA ALA A 18 1.68 4.77 -8.12
C ALA A 18 1.11 5.71 -7.03
N LEU A 19 -0.09 5.41 -6.54
CA LEU A 19 -0.71 6.14 -5.43
C LEU A 19 0.08 6.02 -4.13
N ALA A 20 0.54 4.81 -3.81
CA ALA A 20 1.44 4.57 -2.68
C ALA A 20 2.67 5.49 -2.77
N LYS A 21 3.29 5.58 -3.95
CA LYS A 21 4.47 6.43 -4.15
C LYS A 21 4.14 7.90 -3.93
N ILE A 22 3.09 8.41 -4.57
CA ILE A 22 2.65 9.81 -4.44
C ILE A 22 2.40 10.17 -2.96
N LEU A 23 1.72 9.29 -2.21
CA LEU A 23 1.43 9.52 -0.80
C LEU A 23 2.69 9.53 0.07
N THR A 24 3.60 8.56 -0.14
CA THR A 24 4.86 8.47 0.61
C THR A 24 5.83 9.60 0.28
N ASP A 25 5.85 10.10 -0.97
CA ASP A 25 6.65 11.26 -1.36
C ASP A 25 6.21 12.53 -0.64
N ASN A 26 4.91 12.64 -0.41
CA ASN A 26 4.31 13.68 0.44
C ASN A 26 4.38 13.37 1.94
N LYS A 27 5.24 12.41 2.36
CA LYS A 27 5.53 12.07 3.76
C LYS A 27 4.32 11.57 4.57
N ASN A 28 3.34 10.99 3.88
CA ASN A 28 2.22 10.29 4.52
C ASN A 28 2.61 8.85 4.82
N LYS A 29 2.18 8.35 5.98
CA LYS A 29 2.22 6.91 6.26
C LYS A 29 1.04 6.25 5.58
N ILE A 30 1.27 5.05 5.06
CA ILE A 30 0.22 4.26 4.43
C ILE A 30 0.17 2.84 5.00
N ASN A 31 -1.05 2.36 5.24
CA ASN A 31 -1.33 0.94 5.41
C ASN A 31 -1.67 0.38 4.02
N TRP A 32 -1.02 -0.70 3.61
CA TRP A 32 -1.14 -1.16 2.23
C TRP A 32 -1.45 -2.63 2.17
N TRP A 33 -2.63 -2.97 1.64
CA TRP A 33 -3.00 -4.35 1.39
C TRP A 33 -2.30 -4.86 0.14
N ILE A 34 -1.46 -5.88 0.34
CA ILE A 34 -0.74 -6.61 -0.70
C ILE A 34 -1.16 -8.07 -0.59
N ARG A 35 -1.70 -8.64 -1.66
CA ARG A 35 -2.40 -9.94 -1.62
C ARG A 35 -1.56 -11.13 -1.13
N ASN A 36 -0.23 -11.09 -1.28
CA ASN A 36 0.64 -12.20 -0.90
C ASN A 36 1.90 -11.74 -0.17
N GLU A 37 2.37 -12.56 0.78
CA GLU A 37 3.55 -12.25 1.60
C GLU A 37 4.85 -12.16 0.80
N THR A 38 4.97 -12.92 -0.29
CA THR A 38 6.18 -12.92 -1.12
C THR A 38 6.44 -11.53 -1.71
N SER A 39 5.40 -10.86 -2.19
CA SER A 39 5.47 -9.47 -2.65
C SER A 39 5.84 -8.50 -1.53
N ILE A 40 5.33 -8.70 -0.30
CA ILE A 40 5.70 -7.87 0.87
C ILE A 40 7.19 -8.04 1.19
N LYS A 41 7.67 -9.28 1.27
CA LYS A 41 9.09 -9.58 1.54
C LYS A 41 10.00 -8.98 0.46
N HIS A 42 9.58 -9.01 -0.80
CA HIS A 42 10.32 -8.37 -1.87
C HIS A 42 10.34 -6.84 -1.70
N LEU A 43 9.20 -6.21 -1.44
CA LEU A 43 9.10 -4.77 -1.23
C LEU A 43 9.99 -4.29 -0.07
N GLN A 44 10.01 -5.03 1.04
CA GLN A 44 10.83 -4.72 2.21
C GLN A 44 12.33 -4.90 1.96
N SER A 45 12.74 -5.91 1.19
CA SER A 45 14.15 -6.24 0.96
C SER A 45 14.78 -5.48 -0.22
N ARG A 46 13.98 -5.11 -1.23
CA ARG A 46 14.45 -4.43 -2.44
C ARG A 46 13.98 -2.99 -2.57
N HIS A 47 13.15 -2.54 -1.63
CA HIS A 47 12.56 -1.20 -1.58
C HIS A 47 11.77 -0.81 -2.83
N ASN A 48 11.39 -1.78 -3.67
CA ASN A 48 10.60 -1.57 -4.88
C ASN A 48 9.55 -2.67 -5.05
N ASN A 49 8.50 -2.38 -5.83
CA ASN A 49 7.55 -3.40 -6.27
C ASN A 49 8.09 -4.03 -7.56
N PRO A 50 8.48 -5.33 -7.55
CA PRO A 50 9.11 -5.95 -8.71
C PRO A 50 8.15 -6.12 -9.88
N GLN A 51 6.85 -6.26 -9.58
CA GLN A 51 5.83 -6.57 -10.57
C GLN A 51 5.29 -5.30 -11.24
N TYR A 52 5.42 -4.14 -10.57
CA TYR A 52 4.89 -2.86 -11.05
C TYR A 52 5.77 -1.69 -10.58
N LEU A 53 6.18 -0.78 -11.48
CA LEU A 53 7.05 0.37 -11.18
C LEU A 53 8.41 -0.01 -10.55
N SER A 54 9.11 -0.99 -11.14
CA SER A 54 10.39 -1.52 -10.66
C SER A 54 11.53 -0.49 -10.53
N SER A 55 11.46 0.64 -11.24
CA SER A 55 12.43 1.75 -11.17
C SER A 55 12.22 2.67 -9.95
N VAL A 56 11.18 2.43 -9.14
CA VAL A 56 10.77 3.32 -8.07
C VAL A 56 11.14 2.74 -6.71
N PHE A 57 11.91 3.51 -5.93
CA PHE A 57 12.26 3.18 -4.56
C PHE A 57 11.30 3.83 -3.56
N PHE A 58 10.94 3.08 -2.53
CA PHE A 58 10.10 3.53 -1.43
C PHE A 58 10.93 3.75 -0.16
N ASP A 59 10.57 4.81 0.57
CA ASP A 59 10.92 4.90 1.99
C ASP A 59 10.03 3.92 2.76
N THR A 60 10.56 2.74 3.04
CA THR A 60 9.81 1.65 3.69
C THR A 60 9.41 1.98 5.13
N SER A 61 9.98 3.03 5.75
CA SER A 61 9.55 3.48 7.08
C SER A 61 8.15 4.09 7.10
N LEU A 62 7.65 4.50 5.92
CA LEU A 62 6.30 5.05 5.73
C LEU A 62 5.28 3.98 5.30
N LEU A 63 5.73 2.75 5.08
CA LEU A 63 4.90 1.66 4.59
C LEU A 63 4.55 0.68 5.72
N GLN A 64 3.27 0.35 5.86
CA GLN A 64 2.79 -0.80 6.62
C GLN A 64 2.09 -1.79 5.67
N PRO A 65 2.85 -2.58 4.91
CA PRO A 65 2.27 -3.60 4.04
C PRO A 65 1.73 -4.78 4.87
N THR A 66 0.55 -5.28 4.50
CA THR A 66 -0.08 -6.44 5.15
C THR A 66 -0.88 -7.26 4.14
N THR A 67 -1.03 -8.55 4.40
CA THR A 67 -1.94 -9.44 3.66
C THR A 67 -3.37 -9.39 4.19
N ASN A 68 -3.59 -8.77 5.36
CA ASN A 68 -4.88 -8.67 6.01
C ASN A 68 -5.55 -7.32 5.71
N VAL A 69 -6.58 -7.35 4.86
CA VAL A 69 -7.34 -6.15 4.47
C VAL A 69 -8.04 -5.49 5.67
N SER A 70 -8.46 -6.28 6.66
CA SER A 70 -9.13 -5.75 7.85
C SER A 70 -8.22 -4.84 8.67
N ASP A 71 -6.91 -5.11 8.69
CA ASP A 71 -5.95 -4.28 9.41
C ASP A 71 -5.76 -2.93 8.70
N VAL A 72 -5.82 -2.90 7.36
CA VAL A 72 -5.78 -1.64 6.60
C VAL A 72 -7.02 -0.81 6.90
N ILE A 73 -8.21 -1.42 6.90
CA ILE A 73 -9.48 -0.73 7.13
C ILE A 73 -9.54 -0.15 8.55
N LYS A 74 -9.13 -0.92 9.56
CA LYS A 74 -9.22 -0.50 10.98
C LYS A 74 -8.25 0.61 11.36
N ASN A 75 -7.10 0.70 10.68
CA ASN A 75 -6.00 1.59 11.08
C ASN A 75 -5.82 2.79 10.14
N SER A 76 -6.81 3.11 9.31
CA SER A 76 -6.73 4.20 8.31
C SER A 76 -7.95 5.11 8.36
N ASP A 77 -7.71 6.42 8.18
CA ASP A 77 -8.74 7.45 8.13
C ASP A 77 -9.41 7.56 6.75
N CYS A 78 -8.67 7.20 5.70
CA CYS A 78 -9.14 7.22 4.32
C CYS A 78 -8.72 5.94 3.60
N ILE A 79 -9.70 5.28 2.97
CA ILE A 79 -9.47 4.06 2.20
C ILE A 79 -9.53 4.36 0.70
N ILE A 80 -8.47 3.99 -0.01
CA ILE A 80 -8.38 4.02 -1.45
C ILE A 80 -8.50 2.61 -1.98
N ILE A 81 -9.57 2.33 -2.72
CA ILE A 81 -9.80 1.04 -3.36
C ILE A 81 -9.16 1.06 -4.75
N ALA A 82 -8.06 0.32 -4.90
CA ALA A 82 -7.24 0.24 -6.11
C ALA A 82 -7.15 -1.20 -6.67
N VAL A 83 -8.15 -2.03 -6.36
CA VAL A 83 -8.36 -3.34 -7.00
C VAL A 83 -9.25 -3.18 -8.24
N PRO A 84 -9.09 -4.04 -9.28
CA PRO A 84 -10.01 -4.02 -10.41
C PRO A 84 -11.45 -4.29 -9.93
N SER A 85 -12.42 -3.57 -10.50
CA SER A 85 -13.83 -3.61 -10.05
C SER A 85 -14.41 -5.02 -10.01
N ALA A 86 -14.01 -5.89 -10.95
CA ALA A 86 -14.42 -7.30 -11.01
C ALA A 86 -14.05 -8.12 -9.76
N TYR A 87 -13.09 -7.67 -8.95
CA TYR A 87 -12.60 -8.38 -7.77
C TYR A 87 -12.89 -7.65 -6.46
N ALA A 88 -13.51 -6.47 -6.50
CA ALA A 88 -13.70 -5.62 -5.32
C ALA A 88 -14.53 -6.29 -4.21
N VAL A 89 -15.51 -7.11 -4.58
CA VAL A 89 -16.39 -7.82 -3.63
C VAL A 89 -15.68 -9.01 -2.97
N ASN A 90 -14.61 -9.53 -3.59
CA ASN A 90 -13.86 -10.71 -3.13
C ASN A 90 -12.53 -10.35 -2.45
N THR A 91 -12.30 -9.05 -2.20
CA THR A 91 -11.10 -8.52 -1.55
C THR A 91 -11.29 -8.50 -0.04
#